data_AF-A0A7S2U7T7-F1
#
_entry.id   AF-A0A7S2U7T7-F1
#
_cell.length_a   1.000
_cell.length_b   1.000
_cell.length_c   1.000
_cell.angle_alpha   90.00
_cell.angle_beta   90.00
_cell.angle_gamma   90.00
#
_symmetry.space_group_name_H-M   'P 1'
#
loop_
_entity.id
_entity.type
_entity.pdbx_description
1 polymer ?
#
loop_
_entity_poly.entity_id
_entity_poly.type
_entity_poly.pdbx_seq_one_letter_code
_entity_poly.pdbx_strand_id
1 'polypeptide(L)'
;EESRRYGRLFSTATETSDMMKQMREDLAENEDANLMMQAMRGQNINDDDSAVVGLQMALVDVGAGLDASDVLPFEYDPQALITFFGKRPMAAVTRISQLLQVGGGVALNTALDAAFNRLNNNPDL
;
A
#
# COMPACT_ATOMS: atom_id res chain seq x y z
N GLU A 1 7.69 38.04 -21.53
CA GLU A 1 6.64 37.04 -21.88
C GLU A 1 6.64 35.78 -20.99
N GLU A 2 7.53 35.66 -19.99
CA GLU A 2 7.64 34.44 -19.17
C GLU A 2 6.61 34.31 -18.03
N SER A 3 6.03 35.41 -17.55
CA SER A 3 5.05 35.39 -16.46
C SER A 3 3.72 34.67 -16.82
N ARG A 4 3.39 34.52 -18.11
CA ARG A 4 2.15 33.85 -18.56
C ARG A 4 2.24 32.32 -18.66
N ARG A 5 3.41 31.70 -18.46
CA ARG A 5 3.56 30.23 -18.46
C ARG A 5 3.31 29.59 -17.10
N TYR A 6 3.67 30.29 -16.01
CA TYR A 6 3.52 29.74 -14.65
C TYR A 6 2.06 29.61 -14.19
N GLY A 7 1.17 30.49 -14.64
CA GLY A 7 -0.26 30.43 -14.28
C GLY A 7 -1.03 29.23 -14.88
N ARG A 8 -0.54 28.64 -15.98
CA ARG A 8 -1.21 27.52 -16.65
C ARG A 8 -0.93 26.16 -16.01
N LEU A 9 0.21 25.99 -15.35
CA LEU A 9 0.57 24.73 -14.69
C LEU A 9 -0.14 24.56 -13.35
N PHE A 10 -0.30 25.65 -12.60
CA PHE A 10 -1.10 25.65 -11.38
C PHE A 10 -2.58 25.40 -11.66
N SER A 11 -3.15 26.02 -12.71
CA SER A 11 -4.55 25.77 -13.07
C SER A 11 -4.80 24.31 -13.44
N THR A 12 -3.92 23.68 -14.21
CA THR A 12 -4.10 22.26 -14.60
C THR A 12 -3.91 21.30 -13.42
N ALA A 13 -2.98 21.57 -12.50
CA ALA A 13 -2.82 20.75 -11.30
C ALA A 13 -4.01 20.87 -10.34
N THR A 14 -4.53 22.09 -10.16
CA THR A 14 -5.74 22.33 -9.35
C THR A 14 -6.97 21.71 -10.00
N GLU A 15 -7.15 21.87 -11.31
CA GLU A 15 -8.25 21.27 -12.08
C GLU A 15 -8.20 19.73 -12.05
N THR A 16 -7.00 19.13 -12.11
CA THR A 16 -6.82 17.67 -11.96
C THR A 16 -7.12 17.22 -10.53
N SER A 17 -6.75 18.01 -9.52
CA SER A 17 -7.04 17.70 -8.11
C SER A 17 -8.53 17.79 -7.81
N ASP A 18 -9.23 18.78 -8.36
CA ASP A 18 -10.67 18.94 -8.20
C ASP A 18 -11.42 17.82 -8.94
N MET A 19 -10.98 17.45 -10.15
CA MET A 19 -11.50 16.30 -10.88
C MET A 19 -11.33 14.99 -10.11
N MET A 20 -10.16 14.75 -9.51
CA MET A 20 -9.90 13.57 -8.67
C MET A 20 -10.76 13.55 -7.40
N LYS A 21 -11.03 14.72 -6.82
CA LYS A 21 -11.88 14.84 -5.63
C LYS A 21 -13.34 14.56 -5.96
N GLN A 22 -13.83 15.10 -7.07
CA GLN A 22 -15.19 14.86 -7.56
C GLN A 22 -15.39 13.38 -7.91
N MET A 23 -14.41 12.77 -8.58
CA MET A 23 -14.43 11.35 -8.89
C MET A 23 -14.43 10.47 -7.61
N ARG A 24 -13.76 10.90 -6.53
CA ARG A 24 -13.81 10.23 -5.23
C ARG A 24 -15.16 10.39 -4.52
N GLU A 25 -15.82 11.54 -4.66
CA GLU A 25 -17.17 11.75 -4.14
C GLU A 25 -18.18 10.87 -4.89
N ASP A 26 -18.14 10.83 -6.22
CA ASP A 26 -19.02 9.99 -7.05
C ASP A 26 -18.81 8.48 -6.79
N LEU A 27 -17.58 8.08 -6.46
CA LEU A 27 -17.21 6.72 -6.05
C LEU A 27 -17.65 6.38 -4.62
N ALA A 28 -17.71 7.38 -3.73
CA ALA A 28 -18.17 7.19 -2.36
C ALA A 28 -19.70 7.06 -2.29
N GLU A 29 -20.42 7.69 -3.20
CA GLU A 29 -21.88 7.63 -3.29
C GLU A 29 -22.40 6.34 -3.97
N ASN A 30 -21.58 5.65 -4.77
CA ASN A 30 -21.96 4.42 -5.46
C ASN A 30 -21.32 3.16 -4.84
N GLU A 31 -22.10 2.41 -4.08
CA GLU A 31 -21.70 1.10 -3.53
C GLU A 31 -21.24 0.13 -4.64
N ASP A 32 -21.90 0.12 -5.79
CA ASP A 32 -21.53 -0.74 -6.94
C ASP A 32 -20.17 -0.37 -7.55
N ALA A 33 -19.83 0.92 -7.61
CA ALA A 33 -18.54 1.36 -8.12
C ALA A 33 -17.42 1.02 -7.14
N ASN A 34 -17.70 1.12 -5.84
CA ASN A 34 -16.80 0.68 -4.78
C ASN A 34 -16.59 -0.85 -4.83
N LEU A 35 -17.65 -1.63 -5.04
CA LEU A 35 -17.59 -3.08 -5.21
C LEU A 35 -16.78 -3.48 -6.45
N MET A 36 -16.94 -2.75 -7.56
CA MET A 36 -16.15 -2.99 -8.77
C MET A 36 -14.66 -2.64 -8.55
N MET A 37 -14.36 -1.52 -7.89
CA MET A 37 -12.98 -1.18 -7.51
C MET A 37 -12.37 -2.21 -6.55
N GLN A 38 -13.18 -2.75 -5.65
CA GLN A 38 -12.81 -3.80 -4.71
C GLN A 38 -12.47 -5.11 -5.45
N ALA A 39 -13.31 -5.51 -6.40
CA ALA A 39 -13.07 -6.66 -7.27
C ALA A 39 -11.81 -6.50 -8.13
N MET A 40 -11.58 -5.31 -8.71
CA MET A 40 -10.35 -5.01 -9.45
C MET A 40 -9.09 -4.99 -8.56
N ARG A 41 -9.24 -4.71 -7.26
CA ARG A 41 -8.16 -4.82 -6.26
C ARG A 41 -7.89 -6.27 -5.83
N GLY A 42 -8.62 -7.24 -6.39
CA GLY A 42 -8.50 -8.66 -6.03
C GLY A 42 -9.06 -9.00 -4.65
N GLN A 43 -9.87 -8.10 -4.06
CA GLN A 43 -10.68 -8.46 -2.91
C GLN A 43 -11.88 -9.24 -3.47
N ASN A 44 -12.13 -10.46 -2.95
CA ASN A 44 -13.15 -11.44 -3.38
C ASN A 44 -12.69 -12.58 -4.33
N ILE A 45 -11.45 -13.08 -4.23
CA ILE A 45 -10.98 -14.29 -4.96
C ILE A 45 -11.11 -15.57 -4.10
N ASN A 46 -11.65 -15.49 -2.87
CA ASN A 46 -11.77 -16.65 -1.97
C ASN A 46 -13.10 -16.62 -1.21
N ASP A 47 -13.93 -17.65 -1.37
CA ASP A 47 -15.28 -17.84 -0.79
C ASP A 47 -15.27 -18.15 0.73
N ASP A 48 -14.13 -17.99 1.40
CA ASP A 48 -14.03 -18.11 2.86
C ASP A 48 -14.52 -16.79 3.49
N ASP A 49 -15.84 -16.66 3.64
CA ASP A 49 -16.56 -15.48 4.14
C ASP A 49 -16.06 -14.94 5.49
N SER A 50 -15.25 -15.69 6.25
CA SER A 50 -14.63 -15.23 7.51
C SER A 50 -13.24 -14.60 7.36
N ALA A 51 -12.52 -14.83 6.26
CA ALA A 51 -11.16 -14.31 6.06
C ALA A 51 -11.16 -12.87 5.51
N VAL A 52 -12.31 -12.42 4.98
CA VAL A 52 -12.45 -11.15 4.26
C VAL A 52 -12.97 -10.02 5.17
N VAL A 53 -13.72 -10.35 6.22
CA VAL A 53 -14.30 -9.36 7.12
C VAL A 53 -13.19 -8.70 7.95
N GLY A 54 -12.86 -7.45 7.60
CA GLY A 54 -11.85 -6.64 8.30
C GLY A 54 -10.46 -6.66 7.67
N LEU A 55 -10.25 -7.39 6.56
CA LEU A 55 -8.96 -7.39 5.86
C LEU A 55 -8.78 -6.09 5.05
N GLN A 56 -8.05 -5.12 5.61
CA GLN A 56 -7.69 -3.90 4.88
C GLN A 56 -6.30 -4.06 4.22
N MET A 57 -6.29 -4.20 2.89
CA MET A 57 -5.04 -4.30 2.11
C MET A 57 -4.24 -2.99 2.17
N ALA A 58 -3.10 -3.02 2.86
CA ALA A 58 -2.17 -1.90 2.95
C ALA A 58 -1.19 -1.93 1.75
N LEU A 59 -1.55 -1.20 0.68
CA LEU A 59 -0.71 -1.03 -0.51
C LEU A 59 0.27 0.13 -0.30
N VAL A 60 1.51 -0.05 -0.74
CA VAL A 60 2.51 1.04 -0.79
C VAL A 60 2.78 1.31 -2.25
N ASP A 61 2.39 2.50 -2.71
CA ASP A 61 2.77 2.97 -4.03
C ASP A 61 4.26 3.33 -4.02
N VAL A 62 5.03 2.62 -4.85
CA VAL A 62 6.47 2.84 -5.01
C VAL A 62 6.78 3.89 -6.07
N GLY A 63 5.78 4.41 -6.79
CA GLY A 63 5.95 5.41 -7.85
C GLY A 63 6.68 4.83 -9.06
N ALA A 64 6.05 4.92 -10.24
CA ALA A 64 6.74 4.64 -11.50
C ALA A 64 7.90 5.64 -11.64
N GLY A 65 9.13 5.13 -11.74
CA GLY A 65 10.27 5.98 -12.03
C GLY A 65 10.10 6.68 -13.39
N LEU A 66 10.72 7.85 -13.53
CA LEU A 66 10.70 8.61 -14.78
C LEU A 66 11.44 7.89 -15.92
N ASP A 67 12.29 6.91 -15.59
CA ASP A 67 13.09 6.14 -16.53
C ASP A 67 12.54 4.72 -16.69
N ALA A 68 12.53 4.20 -17.92
CA ALA A 68 12.13 2.83 -18.23
C ALA A 68 12.98 1.75 -17.53
N SER A 69 14.15 2.13 -16.99
CA SER A 69 15.03 1.27 -16.20
C SER A 69 14.74 1.29 -14.70
N ASP A 70 13.86 2.17 -14.22
CA ASP A 70 13.54 2.32 -12.80
C ASP A 70 12.27 1.55 -12.43
N VAL A 71 12.32 0.24 -12.68
CA VAL A 71 11.23 -0.73 -12.47
C VAL A 71 11.75 -1.89 -11.62
N LEU A 72 10.86 -2.50 -10.82
CA LEU A 72 11.18 -3.71 -10.07
C LEU A 72 11.52 -4.86 -11.02
N PRO A 73 12.60 -5.62 -10.76
CA PRO A 73 12.96 -6.75 -11.60
C PRO A 73 11.92 -7.87 -11.48
N PHE A 74 11.60 -8.53 -12.60
CA PHE A 74 10.67 -9.67 -12.62
C PHE A 74 11.27 -10.92 -11.97
N GLU A 75 12.59 -11.06 -12.08
CA GLU A 75 13.36 -12.10 -11.41
C GLU A 75 14.02 -11.52 -10.16
N TYR A 76 14.20 -12.35 -9.14
CA TYR A 76 14.86 -11.92 -7.92
C TYR A 76 16.33 -11.58 -8.19
N ASP A 77 16.65 -10.29 -8.15
CA ASP A 77 18.02 -9.78 -8.20
C ASP A 77 18.27 -8.84 -7.00
N PRO A 78 19.11 -9.24 -6.03
CA PRO A 78 19.36 -8.44 -4.84
C PRO A 78 20.02 -7.08 -5.15
N GLN A 79 20.88 -6.99 -6.17
CA GLN A 79 21.57 -5.74 -6.50
C GLN A 79 20.60 -4.74 -7.14
N ALA A 80 19.72 -5.21 -8.02
CA ALA A 80 18.66 -4.40 -8.61
C ALA A 80 17.67 -3.90 -7.53
N LEU A 81 17.29 -4.76 -6.58
CA LEU A 81 16.39 -4.37 -5.48
C LEU A 81 16.99 -3.31 -4.57
N ILE A 82 18.27 -3.46 -4.18
CA ILE A 82 18.98 -2.45 -3.38
C ILE A 82 18.99 -1.11 -4.11
N THR A 83 19.27 -1.11 -5.41
CA THR A 83 19.31 0.10 -6.22
C THR A 83 17.92 0.75 -6.33
N PHE A 84 16.87 -0.06 -6.57
CA PHE A 84 15.50 0.41 -6.73
C PHE A 84 14.93 1.02 -5.44
N PHE A 85 15.08 0.32 -4.31
CA PHE A 85 14.60 0.78 -3.00
C PHE A 85 15.50 1.85 -2.38
N GLY A 86 16.79 1.88 -2.73
CA GLY A 86 17.71 2.93 -2.31
C GLY A 86 17.27 4.33 -2.80
N LYS A 87 16.64 4.41 -3.97
CA LYS A 87 16.01 5.65 -4.48
C LYS A 87 14.71 6.01 -3.74
N ARG A 88 14.12 5.06 -2.99
CA ARG A 88 12.78 5.15 -2.39
C ARG A 88 12.78 4.72 -0.91
N PRO A 89 13.57 5.36 -0.04
CA PRO A 89 13.70 4.96 1.36
C PRO A 89 12.35 5.03 2.11
N MET A 90 11.49 5.98 1.75
CA MET A 90 10.16 6.11 2.36
C MET A 90 9.28 4.90 2.10
N ALA A 91 9.33 4.30 0.91
CA ALA A 91 8.54 3.11 0.59
C ALA A 91 8.97 1.91 1.45
N ALA A 92 10.27 1.75 1.68
CA ALA A 92 10.81 0.71 2.55
C ALA A 92 10.36 0.92 4.02
N VAL A 93 10.45 2.15 4.53
CA VAL A 93 10.00 2.50 5.89
C VAL A 93 8.51 2.23 6.07
N THR A 94 7.66 2.63 5.12
CA THR A 94 6.22 2.37 5.18
C THR A 94 5.93 0.87 5.23
N ARG A 95 6.62 0.06 4.40
CA ARG A 95 6.47 -1.40 4.42
C ARG A 95 6.87 -2.02 5.75
N ILE A 96 8.00 -1.60 6.32
CA ILE A 96 8.43 -2.07 7.65
C ILE A 96 7.39 -1.71 8.71
N SER A 97 6.89 -0.47 8.69
CA SER A 97 5.87 -0.04 9.64
C SER A 97 4.57 -0.83 9.50
N GLN A 98 4.12 -1.12 8.27
CA GLN A 98 2.94 -1.96 8.03
C GLN A 98 3.13 -3.37 8.59
N LEU A 99 4.29 -3.98 8.34
CA LEU A 99 4.60 -5.32 8.86
C LEU A 99 4.62 -5.34 10.38
N LEU A 100 5.18 -4.31 11.02
CA LEU A 100 5.18 -4.19 12.47
C LEU A 100 3.78 -3.94 13.05
N GLN A 101 2.94 -3.17 12.36
CA GLN A 101 1.56 -2.94 12.82
C GLN A 101 0.71 -4.21 12.74
N VAL A 102 0.85 -5.00 11.67
CA VAL A 102 0.06 -6.21 11.46
C VAL A 102 0.62 -7.40 12.26
N GLY A 103 1.93 -7.62 12.22
CA GLY A 103 2.57 -8.81 12.79
C GLY A 103 3.33 -8.57 14.09
N GLY A 104 3.57 -7.31 14.48
CA GLY A 104 4.45 -6.98 15.61
C GLY A 104 3.91 -7.48 16.95
N GLY A 105 2.60 -7.39 17.18
CA GLY A 105 1.98 -7.92 18.41
C GLY A 105 2.20 -9.42 18.56
N VAL A 106 1.94 -10.19 17.49
CA VAL A 106 2.13 -11.65 17.47
C VAL A 106 3.60 -12.00 17.66
N ALA A 107 4.51 -11.34 16.94
CA ALA A 107 5.94 -11.58 17.06
C ALA A 107 6.48 -11.27 18.46
N LEU A 108 6.05 -10.16 19.06
CA LEU A 108 6.44 -9.78 20.43
C LEU A 108 5.87 -10.74 21.46
N ASN A 109 4.59 -11.08 21.39
CA ASN A 109 3.98 -12.03 22.31
C ASN A 109 4.68 -13.40 22.21
N THR A 110 4.89 -13.91 21.00
CA THR A 110 5.61 -15.17 20.78
C THR A 110 7.03 -15.13 21.37
N ALA A 111 7.76 -14.03 21.19
CA ALA A 111 9.10 -13.87 21.74
C ALA A 111 9.09 -13.82 23.28
N LEU A 112 8.12 -13.13 23.89
CA LEU A 112 7.94 -13.10 25.32
C LEU A 112 7.54 -14.48 25.87
N ASP A 113 6.64 -15.18 25.19
CA ASP A 113 6.19 -16.52 25.60
C ASP A 113 7.33 -17.54 25.50
N ALA A 114 8.21 -17.42 24.49
CA ALA A 114 9.43 -18.20 24.41
C ALA A 114 10.38 -17.88 25.59
N ALA A 115 10.59 -16.59 25.89
CA ALA A 115 11.47 -16.17 26.98
C ALA A 115 10.97 -16.59 28.37
N PHE A 116 9.65 -16.63 28.57
CA PHE A 116 9.02 -17.04 29.83
C PHE A 116 8.61 -18.52 29.86
N ASN A 117 8.99 -19.31 28.85
CA ASN A 117 8.69 -20.74 28.72
C ASN A 117 7.18 -21.08 28.77
N ARG A 118 6.35 -20.18 28.21
CA ARG A 118 4.87 -20.26 28.19
C ARG A 118 4.30 -20.80 26.88
N LEU A 119 5.15 -21.21 25.93
CA LEU A 119 4.75 -21.66 24.60
C LEU A 119 3.67 -22.76 24.59
N ASN A 120 3.71 -23.70 25.54
CA ASN A 120 2.78 -24.83 25.59
C ASN A 120 1.40 -24.50 26.20
N ASN A 121 1.25 -23.33 26.82
CA ASN A 121 0.03 -22.94 27.54
C ASN A 121 -0.65 -21.72 26.90
N ASN A 122 -0.24 -21.32 25.70
CA ASN A 122 -0.75 -20.14 25.04
C ASN A 122 -1.94 -20.51 24.15
N PRO A 123 -3.16 -20.02 24.41
CA PRO A 123 -4.34 -20.35 23.60
C PRO A 123 -4.36 -19.67 22.22
N ASP A 124 -3.44 -18.75 21.97
CA ASP A 124 -3.34 -17.92 20.76
C ASP A 124 -2.28 -18.41 19.74
N LEU A 125 -1.61 -19.54 20.03
CA LEU A 125 -0.71 -20.28 19.12
C LEU A 125 -1.35 -21.60 18.67
#